data_AF-A0A534ZZT7-F1
#
_entry.id   AF-A0A534ZZT7-F1
#
_cell.length_a   1.000
_cell.length_b   1.000
_cell.length_c   1.000
_cell.angle_alpha   90.00
_cell.angle_beta   90.00
_cell.angle_gamma   90.00
#
_symmetry.space_group_name_H-M   'P 1'
#
loop_
_entity.id
_entity.type
_entity.pdbx_description
1 polymer ?
#
loop_
_entity_poly.entity_id
_entity_poly.type
_entity_poly.pdbx_seq_one_letter_code
_entity_poly.pdbx_strand_id
1 'polypeptide(L)'
;LAMGRRFSECHTGYRAYSRHFLETVPFLRNSNGFVFDTEVIFQAVHFGLPVAEVPISTRYFEEASSVGFRSGVVYGLGTLWTAARFRLHRWGLVPCDKFRA
;
A
#
# COMPACT_ATOMS: atom_id res chain seq x y z
N LEU A 1 10.28 -8.37 -0.48
CA LEU A 1 11.26 -8.35 0.63
C LEU A 1 10.64 -7.95 1.97
N ALA A 2 10.14 -6.71 2.14
CA ALA A 2 9.55 -6.29 3.43
C ALA A 2 8.28 -7.08 3.81
N MET A 3 7.38 -7.33 2.85
CA MET A 3 6.09 -7.99 3.09
C MET A 3 6.17 -9.53 3.21
N GLY A 4 7.30 -10.16 2.85
CA GLY A 4 7.37 -11.63 2.74
C GLY A 4 6.47 -12.24 1.65
N ARG A 5 5.83 -11.40 0.82
CA ARG A 5 4.96 -11.79 -0.30
C ARG A 5 5.47 -11.12 -1.59
N ARG A 6 5.30 -11.80 -2.72
CA ARG A 6 5.61 -11.28 -4.06
C ARG A 6 4.34 -10.71 -4.68
N PHE A 7 4.46 -9.49 -5.21
CA PHE A 7 3.46 -8.84 -6.04
C PHE A 7 4.13 -8.53 -7.38
N SER A 8 3.38 -8.67 -8.48
CA SER A 8 3.82 -8.30 -9.83
C SER A 8 3.72 -6.79 -10.07
N GLU A 9 2.70 -6.14 -9.51
CA GLU A 9 2.48 -4.69 -9.56
C GLU A 9 1.91 -4.21 -8.22
N CYS A 10 2.44 -3.11 -7.67
CA CYS A 10 2.04 -2.59 -6.35
C CYS A 10 1.78 -1.08 -6.31
N HIS A 11 1.98 -0.39 -7.44
CA HIS A 11 1.86 1.05 -7.59
C HIS A 11 0.56 1.46 -8.31
N THR A 12 -0.16 0.52 -8.91
CA THR A 12 -1.50 0.78 -9.45
C THR A 12 -2.49 1.13 -8.33
N GLY A 13 -3.27 2.18 -8.56
CA GLY A 13 -4.43 2.54 -7.74
C GLY A 13 -5.71 1.81 -8.15
N TYR A 14 -5.70 1.04 -9.25
CA TYR A 14 -6.87 0.32 -9.72
C TYR A 14 -7.09 -0.96 -8.91
N ARG A 15 -8.01 -0.89 -7.93
CA ARG A 15 -8.21 -1.94 -6.91
C ARG A 15 -9.68 -2.08 -6.55
N ALA A 16 -10.06 -3.29 -6.14
CA ALA A 16 -11.36 -3.59 -5.55
C ALA A 16 -11.16 -4.10 -4.12
N TYR A 17 -12.05 -3.68 -3.21
CA TYR A 17 -12.01 -4.06 -1.80
C TYR A 17 -13.31 -4.74 -1.41
N SER A 18 -13.20 -5.79 -0.59
CA SER A 18 -14.38 -6.38 0.05
C SER A 18 -14.80 -5.54 1.27
N ARG A 19 -16.07 -5.63 1.66
CA ARG A 19 -16.56 -5.04 2.92
C ARG A 19 -15.72 -5.49 4.12
N HIS A 20 -15.46 -6.79 4.21
CA HIS A 20 -14.65 -7.38 5.27
C HIS A 20 -13.25 -6.74 5.36
N PHE A 21 -12.61 -6.46 4.22
CA PHE A 21 -11.33 -5.77 4.19
C PHE A 21 -11.43 -4.37 4.81
N LEU A 22 -12.42 -3.57 4.35
CA LEU A 22 -12.62 -2.19 4.79
C LEU A 22 -13.01 -2.09 6.26
N GLU A 23 -13.68 -3.10 6.81
CA GLU A 23 -14.05 -3.18 8.23
C GLU A 23 -12.91 -3.69 9.12
N THR A 24 -11.91 -4.39 8.56
CA THR A 24 -10.78 -4.95 9.31
C THR A 24 -9.57 -4.01 9.32
N VAL A 25 -9.34 -3.31 8.21
CA VAL A 25 -8.15 -2.49 8.02
C VAL A 25 -8.45 -1.05 8.44
N PRO A 26 -7.62 -0.41 9.29
CA PRO A 26 -7.81 0.97 9.73
C PRO A 26 -7.38 1.96 8.64
N PHE A 27 -7.91 1.83 7.43
CA PHE A 27 -7.48 2.59 6.25
C PHE A 27 -7.74 4.10 6.40
N LEU A 28 -8.67 4.51 7.27
CA LEU A 28 -8.90 5.92 7.61
C LEU A 28 -7.71 6.59 8.30
N ARG A 29 -6.75 5.81 8.85
CA ARG A 29 -5.50 6.31 9.42
C ARG A 29 -4.40 6.50 8.37
N ASN A 30 -4.65 6.13 7.11
CA ASN A 30 -3.67 6.20 6.04
C ASN A 30 -3.50 7.65 5.54
N SER A 31 -2.45 7.86 4.76
CA SER A 31 -2.20 9.14 4.10
C SER A 31 -3.29 9.47 3.08
N ASN A 32 -3.62 10.74 2.89
CA ASN A 32 -4.48 11.19 1.79
C ASN A 32 -3.71 11.35 0.45
N GLY A 33 -2.40 11.05 0.43
CA GLY A 33 -1.56 11.13 -0.76
C GLY A 33 -1.30 9.76 -1.41
N PHE A 34 -0.46 9.76 -2.45
CA PHE A 34 -0.13 8.56 -3.25
C PHE A 34 0.37 7.34 -2.46
N VAL A 35 0.93 7.54 -1.25
CA VAL A 35 1.41 6.43 -0.41
C VAL A 35 0.26 5.60 0.21
N PHE A 36 -0.99 6.07 0.13
CA PHE A 36 -2.19 5.37 0.63
C PHE A 36 -2.22 3.91 0.14
N ASP A 37 -2.08 3.71 -1.17
CA ASP A 37 -2.15 2.39 -1.79
C ASP A 37 -1.08 1.43 -1.29
N THR A 38 0.11 1.97 -1.02
CA THR A 38 1.20 1.21 -0.41
C THR A 38 0.85 0.80 1.02
N GLU A 39 0.34 1.73 1.83
CA GLU A 39 -0.08 1.46 3.21
C GLU A 39 -1.15 0.37 3.27
N VAL A 40 -2.11 0.40 2.35
CA VAL A 40 -3.15 -0.62 2.21
C VAL A 40 -2.59 -2.01 1.91
N ILE A 41 -1.59 -2.15 1.02
CA ILE A 41 -0.96 -3.47 0.76
C ILE A 41 -0.26 -3.98 2.03
N PHE A 42 0.50 -3.12 2.70
CA PHE A 42 1.19 -3.51 3.93
C PHE A 42 0.20 -3.92 5.01
N GLN A 43 -0.95 -3.24 5.13
CA GLN A 43 -2.03 -3.63 6.02
C GLN A 43 -2.64 -4.97 5.62
N ALA A 44 -2.95 -5.19 4.35
CA ALA A 44 -3.47 -6.46 3.86
C ALA A 44 -2.55 -7.64 4.26
N VAL A 45 -1.25 -7.46 4.08
CA VAL A 45 -0.23 -8.43 4.48
C VAL A 45 -0.14 -8.57 6.01
N HIS A 46 -0.20 -7.47 6.75
CA HIS A 46 -0.13 -7.47 8.21
C HIS A 46 -1.28 -8.25 8.84
N PHE A 47 -2.51 -7.96 8.41
CA PHE A 47 -3.73 -8.59 8.92
C PHE A 47 -4.00 -9.98 8.31
N GLY A 48 -3.10 -10.49 7.45
CA GLY A 48 -3.24 -11.82 6.84
C GLY A 48 -4.41 -11.93 5.86
N LEU A 49 -4.84 -10.82 5.26
CA LEU A 49 -5.97 -10.80 4.35
C LEU A 49 -5.58 -11.31 2.95
N PRO A 50 -6.49 -12.03 2.26
CA PRO A 50 -6.22 -12.53 0.92
C PRO A 50 -6.12 -11.35 -0.07
N VAL A 51 -5.19 -11.48 -1.01
CA VAL A 51 -4.98 -10.51 -2.10
C VAL A 51 -4.78 -11.32 -3.38
N ALA A 52 -5.38 -10.88 -4.48
CA ALA A 52 -5.23 -11.48 -5.80
C ALA A 52 -4.87 -10.39 -6.82
N GLU A 53 -3.96 -10.71 -7.74
CA GLU A 53 -3.62 -9.83 -8.86
C GLU A 53 -4.39 -10.32 -10.09
N VAL A 54 -5.18 -9.43 -10.69
CA VAL A 54 -5.93 -9.72 -11.91
C VAL A 54 -5.22 -9.02 -13.07
N PRO A 55 -4.72 -9.75 -14.07
CA PRO A 55 -4.03 -9.14 -15.20
C PRO A 55 -5.01 -8.30 -16.02
N ILE A 56 -4.59 -7.09 -16.36
CA ILE A 56 -5.33 -6.17 -17.23
C ILE A 56 -4.42 -5.67 -18.33
N SER A 57 -4.99 -5.39 -19.51
CA SER A 57 -4.26 -4.72 -20.59
C SER A 57 -4.08 -3.25 -20.23
N THR A 58 -2.86 -2.84 -19.88
CA THR A 58 -2.52 -1.43 -19.64
C THR A 58 -2.69 -0.63 -20.92
N ARG A 59 -3.57 0.37 -20.89
CA ARG A 59 -3.67 1.39 -21.95
C ARG A 59 -3.09 2.69 -21.40
N TYR A 60 -1.94 3.08 -21.92
CA TYR A 60 -1.37 4.41 -21.66
C TYR A 60 -2.00 5.36 -22.68
N PHE A 61 -2.75 6.34 -22.19
CA PHE A 61 -3.29 7.43 -22.98
C PHE A 61 -2.45 8.68 -22.72
N GLU A 62 -2.45 9.64 -23.63
CA GLU A 62 -1.66 10.87 -23.50
C GLU A 62 -2.13 11.72 -22.30
N GLU A 63 -3.38 11.53 -21.88
CA GLU A 63 -3.98 12.12 -20.67
C GLU A 63 -3.70 11.33 -19.38
N ALA A 64 -2.94 10.23 -19.46
CA ALA A 64 -2.56 9.46 -18.27
C ALA A 64 -1.70 10.33 -17.36
N SER A 65 -2.16 10.50 -16.12
CA SER A 65 -1.51 11.35 -15.13
C SER A 65 -0.08 10.87 -14.87
N SER A 66 0.88 11.65 -15.36
CA SER A 66 2.29 11.45 -15.05
C SER A 66 2.57 12.05 -13.68
N VAL A 67 3.11 11.24 -12.76
CA VAL A 67 3.55 11.73 -11.46
C VAL A 67 4.77 12.63 -11.70
N GLY A 68 4.63 13.93 -11.42
CA GLY A 68 5.77 14.86 -11.48
C GLY A 68 6.91 14.41 -10.55
N PHE A 69 8.15 14.71 -10.91
CA PHE A 69 9.36 14.22 -10.20
C PHE A 69 9.29 14.40 -8.68
N ARG A 70 8.88 15.59 -8.21
CA ARG A 70 8.74 15.87 -6.77
C ARG A 70 7.74 14.93 -6.10
N SER A 71 6.57 14.74 -6.69
CA SER A 71 5.54 13.82 -6.18
C SER A 71 6.04 12.38 -6.19
N GLY A 72 6.84 12.00 -7.20
CA GLY A 72 7.47 10.69 -7.30
C GLY A 72 8.48 10.45 -6.17
N VAL A 73 9.32 11.44 -5.85
CA VAL A 73 10.28 11.34 -4.72
C VAL A 73 9.55 11.21 -3.38
N VAL A 74 8.52 12.04 -3.15
CA VAL A 74 7.70 11.96 -1.93
C VAL A 74 7.04 10.59 -1.81
N TYR A 75 6.49 10.08 -2.90
CA TYR A 75 5.89 8.75 -2.95
C TYR A 75 6.90 7.63 -2.67
N GLY A 76 8.07 7.67 -3.31
CA GLY A 76 9.13 6.68 -3.12
C GLY A 76 9.64 6.65 -1.67
N LEU A 77 9.93 7.82 -1.09
CA LEU A 77 10.34 7.91 0.31
C LEU A 77 9.23 7.47 1.26
N GLY A 78 7.98 7.84 0.99
CA GLY A 78 6.82 7.37 1.74
C GLY A 78 6.69 5.84 1.72
N THR A 79 6.94 5.23 0.57
CA THR A 79 6.90 3.76 0.40
C THR A 79 7.97 3.07 1.26
N LEU A 80 9.20 3.57 1.22
CA LEU A 80 10.29 3.07 2.06
C LEU A 80 10.00 3.24 3.55
N TRP A 81 9.45 4.40 3.93
CA TRP A 81 9.06 4.67 5.31
C TRP A 81 7.97 3.71 5.81
N THR A 82 6.93 3.46 5.02
CA THR A 82 5.89 2.49 5.33
C THR A 82 6.47 1.08 5.51
N ALA A 83 7.40 0.67 4.63
CA ALA A 83 8.08 -0.62 4.73
C ALA A 83 8.90 -0.75 6.02
N ALA A 84 9.62 0.31 6.41
CA ALA A 84 10.39 0.36 7.66
C ALA A 84 9.46 0.28 8.88
N ARG A 85 8.40 1.10 8.93
CA ARG A 85 7.40 1.09 10.01
C ARG A 85 6.73 -0.28 10.15
N PHE A 86 6.38 -0.92 9.04
CA PHE A 86 5.83 -2.27 9.05
C PHE A 86 6.79 -3.28 9.69
N ARG A 87 8.08 -3.26 9.31
CA ARG A 87 9.10 -4.17 9.86
C ARG A 87 9.31 -3.93 11.35
N LEU A 88 9.48 -2.68 11.77
CA LEU A 88 9.65 -2.31 13.18
C LEU A 88 8.45 -2.69 14.03
N HIS A 89 7.23 -2.51 13.50
CA HIS A 89 6.00 -2.90 14.18
C HIS A 89 5.89 -4.42 14.32
N ARG A 90 6.16 -5.16 13.24
CA ARG A 90 6.12 -6.62 13.24
C ARG A 90 7.19 -7.24 14.14
N TRP A 91 8.31 -6.57 14.35
CA TRP A 91 9.34 -6.97 15.32
C TRP A 91 9.04 -6.56 16.76
N GLY A 92 7.95 -5.85 17.02
CA GLY A 92 7.60 -5.37 18.36
C GLY A 92 8.46 -4.22 18.88
N LEU A 93 9.30 -3.61 18.03
CA LEU A 93 10.22 -2.54 18.44
C LEU A 93 9.53 -1.18 18.54
N VAL A 94 8.68 -0.86 17.57
CA VAL A 94 7.97 0.42 17.51
C VAL A 94 6.51 0.18 17.15
N PRO A 95 5.55 0.52 18.03
CA PRO A 95 4.15 0.41 17.70
C PRO A 95 3.74 1.37 16.58
N CYS A 96 2.78 0.95 15.75
CA CYS A 96 2.24 1.75 14.66
C CYS A 96 0.74 1.54 14.59
N ASP A 97 -0.04 2.60 14.81
CA ASP A 97 -1.50 2.50 14.85
C ASP A 97 -2.13 2.20 13.49
N LYS A 98 -1.38 2.36 12.39
CA LYS A 98 -1.83 1.90 11.06
C LYS A 98 -1.89 0.38 10.95
N PHE A 99 -1.25 -0.36 11.84
CA PHE A 99 -1.21 -1.82 11.84
C PHE A 99 -1.93 -2.42 13.06
N ARG A 100 -2.72 -1.61 13.79
CA ARG A 100 -3.53 -2.04 14.91
C ARG A 100 -5.00 -1.93 14.55
N ALA A 101 -5.75 -3.02 14.70
CA ALA A 101 -7.20 -3.02 14.55
C ALA A 101 -7.84 -2.03 15.54
#